data_AF-A0A958F6Q7-F1
#
_entry.id   AF-A0A958F6Q7-F1
#
_cell.length_a   1.000
_cell.length_b   1.000
_cell.length_c   1.000
_cell.angle_alpha   90.00
_cell.angle_beta   90.00
_cell.angle_gamma   90.00
#
_symmetry.space_group_name_H-M   'P 1'
#
loop_
_entity.id
_entity.type
_entity.pdbx_description
1 polymer ?
#
loop_
_entity_poly.entity_id
_entity_poly.type
_entity_poly.pdbx_seq_one_letter_code
_entity_poly.pdbx_strand_id
1 'polypeptide(L)'
;MQHDLSRKLKPDRNALIRFLISLFLCVAILGLIITFTDPRSWAPGLHTFDYVFLGLYLLLGLWQLIPYWKTRNPVHLAMGIMLLLFIPYLLVGTSPYSGFRFLFYPVWLAIFIIWGPVRRRNNPHFRQMLELAARPVQETAAGFTARPYPSGSAAYTREELENFARFLMRHWIATAYPETERMVVVIGGFSWQHFFRGKIDFQKLTYVGFGNDGNISVNISQKDYQKYREQLSFEQLCASLGILMIRFLAYHQTGQAEKILAMIDQEMGRSHWFFRETSTPATDASPNGGRS
;
A
#
# COMPACT_ATOMS: atom_id res chain seq x y z
N MET A 1 -38.58 -6.24 -19.78
CA MET A 1 -38.27 -7.19 -18.69
C MET A 1 -36.98 -7.96 -19.02
N GLN A 2 -35.86 -7.25 -19.21
CA GLN A 2 -34.60 -7.81 -19.74
C GLN A 2 -33.35 -7.16 -19.13
N HIS A 3 -33.48 -6.56 -17.93
CA HIS A 3 -32.44 -5.73 -17.33
C HIS A 3 -31.75 -6.35 -16.09
N ASP A 4 -31.94 -7.66 -15.83
CA ASP A 4 -31.55 -8.26 -14.55
C ASP A 4 -30.77 -9.60 -14.63
N LEU A 5 -30.10 -9.86 -15.76
CA LEU A 5 -29.25 -11.07 -15.88
C LEU A 5 -27.74 -10.79 -15.87
N SER A 6 -27.29 -9.56 -16.12
CA SER A 6 -25.85 -9.20 -16.10
C SER A 6 -25.30 -8.88 -14.70
N ARG A 7 -26.14 -8.95 -13.66
CA ARG A 7 -25.73 -8.83 -12.25
C ARG A 7 -25.30 -10.16 -11.62
N LYS A 8 -25.47 -11.30 -12.31
CA LYS A 8 -25.12 -12.61 -11.77
C LYS A 8 -23.69 -13.01 -12.17
N LEU A 9 -22.87 -13.15 -11.12
CA LEU A 9 -21.50 -13.67 -11.07
C LEU A 9 -20.41 -12.79 -11.71
N LYS A 10 -20.10 -11.66 -11.06
CA LYS A 10 -18.68 -11.28 -10.95
C LYS A 10 -18.09 -12.13 -9.82
N PRO A 11 -17.16 -13.06 -10.09
CA PRO A 11 -16.53 -13.84 -9.03
C PRO A 11 -15.89 -12.86 -8.06
N ASP A 12 -16.25 -12.96 -6.77
CA ASP A 12 -15.57 -12.20 -5.72
C ASP A 12 -14.12 -12.68 -5.72
N ARG A 13 -13.22 -11.91 -6.34
CA ARG A 13 -11.83 -12.30 -6.51
C ARG A 13 -11.10 -12.35 -5.16
N ASN A 14 -11.67 -11.75 -4.11
CA ASN A 14 -11.23 -11.97 -2.73
C ASN A 14 -11.64 -13.36 -2.23
N ALA A 15 -12.74 -13.93 -2.72
CA ALA A 15 -13.08 -15.34 -2.50
C ALA A 15 -12.12 -16.26 -3.25
N LEU A 16 -11.68 -15.91 -4.46
CA LEU A 16 -10.63 -16.66 -5.18
C LEU A 16 -9.30 -16.68 -4.39
N ILE A 17 -8.85 -15.53 -3.90
CA ILE A 17 -7.61 -15.45 -3.10
C ILE A 17 -7.76 -16.23 -1.79
N ARG A 18 -8.89 -16.09 -1.09
CA ARG A 18 -9.20 -16.87 0.11
C ARG A 18 -9.24 -18.37 -0.19
N PHE A 19 -9.83 -18.76 -1.31
CA PHE A 19 -9.89 -20.14 -1.77
C PHE A 19 -8.50 -20.70 -2.09
N LEU A 20 -7.65 -19.95 -2.79
CA LEU A 20 -6.27 -20.35 -3.09
C LEU A 20 -5.45 -20.50 -1.81
N ILE A 21 -5.60 -19.58 -0.84
CA ILE A 21 -4.95 -19.68 0.48
C ILE A 21 -5.46 -20.92 1.24
N SER A 22 -6.76 -21.18 1.22
CA SER A 22 -7.37 -22.32 1.91
C SER A 22 -6.98 -23.66 1.29
N LEU A 23 -6.99 -23.75 -0.05
CA LEU A 23 -6.54 -24.91 -0.81
C LEU A 23 -5.07 -25.20 -0.53
N PHE A 24 -4.25 -24.15 -0.46
CA PHE A 24 -2.83 -24.24 -0.12
C PHE A 24 -2.61 -24.74 1.32
N LEU A 25 -3.32 -24.20 2.31
CA LEU A 25 -3.27 -24.70 3.68
C LEU A 25 -3.66 -26.18 3.75
N CYS A 26 -4.69 -26.58 3.01
CA CYS A 26 -5.08 -27.99 2.92
C CYS A 26 -3.96 -28.85 2.34
N VAL A 27 -3.31 -28.46 1.24
CA VAL A 27 -2.21 -29.24 0.63
C VAL A 27 -0.97 -29.31 1.54
N ALA A 28 -0.62 -28.20 2.20
CA ALA A 28 0.49 -28.16 3.15
C ALA A 28 0.23 -29.05 4.38
N ILE A 29 -0.99 -29.02 4.93
CA ILE A 29 -1.41 -29.87 6.04
C ILE A 29 -1.46 -31.34 5.60
N LEU A 30 -1.95 -31.64 4.40
CA LEU A 30 -1.98 -33.01 3.88
C LEU A 30 -0.56 -33.58 3.69
N GLY A 31 0.35 -32.77 3.15
CA GLY A 31 1.77 -33.13 3.02
C GLY A 31 2.41 -33.38 4.38
N LEU A 32 2.06 -32.58 5.40
CA LEU A 32 2.52 -32.77 6.77
C LEU A 32 1.93 -34.05 7.41
N ILE A 33 0.65 -34.34 7.18
CA ILE A 33 0.02 -35.57 7.70
C ILE A 33 0.68 -36.81 7.08
N ILE A 34 0.85 -36.84 5.75
CA ILE A 34 1.45 -37.97 5.03
C ILE A 34 2.86 -38.27 5.54
N THR A 35 3.66 -37.23 5.80
CA THR A 35 5.02 -37.41 6.31
C THR A 35 5.05 -37.85 7.77
N PHE A 36 4.07 -37.51 8.61
CA PHE A 36 4.05 -37.97 10.00
C PHE A 36 3.45 -39.38 10.20
N THR A 37 2.62 -39.88 9.28
CA THR A 37 1.88 -41.14 9.48
C THR A 37 2.59 -42.41 9.00
N ASP A 38 3.49 -42.33 8.01
CA ASP A 38 4.19 -43.52 7.48
C ASP A 38 5.69 -43.27 7.24
N PRO A 39 6.59 -43.87 8.03
CA PRO A 39 8.04 -43.80 7.84
C PRO A 39 8.54 -44.16 6.44
N ARG A 40 7.82 -45.00 5.70
CA ARG A 40 8.21 -45.44 4.36
C ARG A 40 7.87 -44.39 3.28
N SER A 41 6.97 -43.45 3.57
CA SER A 41 6.54 -42.40 2.63
C SER A 41 7.30 -41.08 2.79
N TRP A 42 8.26 -41.00 3.72
CA TRP A 42 8.99 -39.78 4.05
C TRP A 42 9.72 -39.17 2.85
N ALA A 43 10.44 -40.00 2.08
CA ALA A 43 11.19 -39.54 0.90
C ALA A 43 10.27 -38.99 -0.22
N PRO A 44 9.25 -39.72 -0.71
CA PRO A 44 8.35 -39.18 -1.74
C PRO A 44 7.49 -38.00 -1.26
N GLY A 45 7.12 -37.99 0.03
CA GLY A 45 6.40 -36.86 0.65
C GLY A 45 7.24 -35.58 0.69
N LEU A 46 8.53 -35.69 1.03
CA LEU A 46 9.50 -34.58 0.98
C LEU A 46 9.60 -33.99 -0.43
N HIS A 47 9.76 -34.83 -1.45
CA HIS A 47 9.87 -34.35 -2.83
C HIS A 47 8.59 -33.66 -3.30
N THR A 48 7.42 -34.20 -2.94
CA THR A 48 6.13 -33.57 -3.29
C THR A 48 5.98 -32.21 -2.63
N PHE A 49 6.36 -32.08 -1.35
CA PHE A 49 6.39 -30.80 -0.64
C PHE A 49 7.32 -29.79 -1.32
N ASP A 50 8.55 -30.20 -1.65
CA ASP A 50 9.52 -29.34 -2.31
C ASP A 50 9.02 -28.87 -3.69
N TYR A 51 8.40 -29.74 -4.50
CA TYR A 51 7.83 -29.34 -5.79
C TYR A 51 6.65 -28.37 -5.67
N VAL A 52 5.79 -28.55 -4.67
CA VAL A 52 4.67 -27.62 -4.41
C VAL A 52 5.21 -26.24 -4.04
N PHE A 53 6.19 -26.16 -3.14
CA PHE A 53 6.79 -24.89 -2.76
C PHE A 53 7.60 -24.28 -3.91
N LEU A 54 8.33 -25.08 -4.68
CA LEU A 54 9.06 -24.65 -5.88
C LEU A 54 8.11 -23.93 -6.86
N GLY A 55 7.00 -24.58 -7.22
CA GLY A 55 6.00 -24.00 -8.10
C GLY A 55 5.42 -22.70 -7.53
N LEU A 56 5.20 -22.65 -6.22
CA LEU A 56 4.67 -21.47 -5.55
C LEU A 56 5.65 -20.30 -5.53
N TYR A 57 6.91 -20.52 -5.16
CA TYR A 57 7.95 -19.49 -5.17
C TYR A 57 8.19 -18.96 -6.59
N LEU A 58 8.15 -19.84 -7.59
CA LEU A 58 8.24 -19.44 -8.99
C LEU A 58 7.05 -18.56 -9.40
N LEU A 59 5.81 -19.01 -9.14
CA LEU A 59 4.61 -18.27 -9.48
C LEU A 59 4.55 -16.91 -8.77
N LEU A 60 4.83 -16.87 -7.46
CA LEU A 60 4.83 -15.63 -6.69
C LEU A 60 6.00 -14.70 -7.07
N GLY A 61 7.18 -15.25 -7.33
CA GLY A 61 8.34 -14.49 -7.79
C GLY A 61 8.07 -13.80 -9.13
N LEU A 62 7.56 -14.54 -10.12
CA LEU A 62 7.15 -14.00 -11.41
C LEU A 62 5.98 -13.03 -11.27
N TRP A 63 5.03 -13.31 -10.37
CA TRP A 63 3.91 -12.42 -10.09
C TRP A 63 4.35 -11.04 -9.59
N GLN A 64 5.46 -10.93 -8.86
CA GLN A 64 6.02 -9.63 -8.43
C GLN A 64 6.60 -8.80 -9.58
N LEU A 65 6.87 -9.40 -10.75
CA LEU A 65 7.30 -8.64 -11.92
C LEU A 65 6.16 -7.76 -12.45
N ILE A 66 4.90 -8.22 -12.40
CA ILE A 66 3.74 -7.46 -12.89
C ILE A 66 3.66 -6.05 -12.26
N PRO A 67 3.63 -5.88 -10.92
CA PRO A 67 3.62 -4.55 -10.31
C PRO A 67 4.93 -3.80 -10.54
N TYR A 68 6.08 -4.48 -10.63
CA TYR A 68 7.35 -3.85 -10.95
C TYR A 68 7.33 -3.17 -12.33
N TRP A 69 6.83 -3.85 -13.35
CA TRP A 69 6.77 -3.30 -14.71
C TRP A 69 5.91 -2.04 -14.77
N LYS A 70 4.81 -1.97 -14.00
CA LYS A 70 3.90 -0.83 -13.97
C LYS A 70 4.35 0.31 -13.04
N THR A 71 4.86 0.00 -11.86
CA THR A 71 5.25 1.02 -10.86
C THR A 71 6.71 1.44 -10.98
N ARG A 72 7.55 0.63 -11.64
CA ARG A 72 9.01 0.74 -11.68
C ARG A 72 9.66 0.85 -10.30
N ASN A 73 8.98 0.36 -9.26
CA ASN A 73 9.47 0.41 -7.90
C ASN A 73 10.41 -0.79 -7.61
N PRO A 74 11.67 -0.55 -7.20
CA PRO A 74 12.67 -1.60 -7.00
C PRO A 74 12.32 -2.59 -5.89
N VAL A 75 11.45 -2.24 -4.93
CA VAL A 75 11.04 -3.14 -3.84
C VAL A 75 10.31 -4.36 -4.40
N HIS A 76 9.44 -4.18 -5.40
CA HIS A 76 8.76 -5.32 -6.05
C HIS A 76 9.76 -6.23 -6.77
N LEU A 77 10.75 -5.65 -7.44
CA LEU A 77 11.80 -6.42 -8.10
C LEU A 77 12.66 -7.19 -7.10
N ALA A 78 13.14 -6.51 -6.05
CA ALA A 78 13.93 -7.13 -4.99
C ALA A 78 13.17 -8.27 -4.31
N MET A 79 11.87 -8.09 -4.05
CA MET A 79 11.01 -9.14 -3.53
C MET A 79 10.86 -10.32 -4.50
N GLY A 80 10.67 -10.06 -5.79
CA GLY A 80 10.60 -11.12 -6.81
C GLY A 80 11.90 -11.91 -6.89
N ILE A 81 13.05 -11.22 -6.98
CA ILE A 81 14.38 -11.84 -7.01
C ILE A 81 14.61 -12.67 -5.75
N MET A 82 14.31 -12.12 -4.57
CA MET A 82 14.49 -12.82 -3.29
C MET A 82 13.70 -14.14 -3.28
N LEU A 83 12.43 -14.15 -3.72
CA LEU A 83 11.64 -15.38 -3.82
C LEU A 83 12.22 -16.39 -4.82
N LEU A 84 12.74 -15.92 -5.96
CA LEU A 84 13.36 -16.79 -6.96
C LEU A 84 14.71 -17.35 -6.49
N LEU A 85 15.47 -16.63 -5.67
CA LEU A 85 16.74 -17.12 -5.10
C LEU A 85 16.55 -18.30 -4.13
N PHE A 86 15.34 -18.54 -3.61
CA PHE A 86 15.04 -19.73 -2.81
C PHE A 86 14.82 -21.00 -3.66
N ILE A 87 14.63 -20.86 -4.98
CA ILE A 87 14.39 -22.00 -5.88
C ILE A 87 15.58 -22.97 -5.93
N PRO A 88 16.84 -22.53 -6.14
CA PRO A 88 17.99 -23.44 -6.11
C PRO A 88 18.11 -24.19 -4.79
N TYR A 89 17.78 -23.54 -3.66
CA TYR A 89 17.84 -24.17 -2.34
C TYR A 89 16.81 -25.31 -2.20
N LEU A 90 15.62 -25.16 -2.80
CA LEU A 90 14.60 -26.21 -2.88
C LEU A 90 15.04 -27.38 -3.78
N LEU A 91 15.73 -27.09 -4.89
CA LEU A 91 16.16 -28.11 -5.86
C LEU A 91 17.36 -28.94 -5.36
N VAL A 92 18.24 -28.35 -4.54
CA VAL A 92 19.46 -29.06 -4.08
C VAL A 92 19.13 -30.20 -3.12
N GLY A 93 17.99 -30.19 -2.42
CA GLY A 93 17.36 -31.39 -1.83
C GLY A 93 18.15 -32.19 -0.77
N THR A 94 19.45 -31.95 -0.54
CA THR A 94 20.38 -32.94 0.04
C THR A 94 20.94 -32.61 1.42
N SER A 95 20.33 -31.67 2.16
CA SER A 95 20.81 -31.30 3.49
C SER A 95 20.34 -32.31 4.56
N PRO A 96 21.21 -32.70 5.52
CA PRO A 96 20.84 -33.54 6.66
C PRO A 96 19.80 -32.90 7.60
N TYR A 97 19.44 -31.62 7.37
CA TYR A 97 18.42 -30.88 8.13
C TYR A 97 17.04 -30.87 7.44
N SER A 98 16.65 -31.97 6.78
CA SER A 98 15.42 -32.06 5.99
C SER A 98 14.15 -31.73 6.77
N GLY A 99 14.10 -32.03 8.09
CA GLY A 99 12.98 -31.69 8.95
C GLY A 99 12.77 -30.18 9.16
N PHE A 100 13.83 -29.38 9.16
CA PHE A 100 13.74 -27.93 9.37
C PHE A 100 13.09 -27.21 8.18
N ARG A 101 13.16 -27.80 6.99
CA ARG A 101 12.59 -27.25 5.74
C ARG A 101 11.07 -27.08 5.81
N PHE A 102 10.39 -28.00 6.50
CA PHE A 102 8.93 -27.96 6.69
C PHE A 102 8.45 -26.78 7.54
N LEU A 103 9.32 -26.22 8.38
CA LEU A 103 9.01 -25.02 9.15
C LEU A 103 9.50 -23.78 8.42
N PHE A 104 10.72 -23.83 7.88
CA PHE A 104 11.38 -22.66 7.32
C PHE A 104 10.65 -22.09 6.10
N TYR A 105 10.30 -22.89 5.10
CA TYR A 105 9.64 -22.38 3.89
C TYR A 105 8.26 -21.77 4.15
N PRO A 106 7.31 -22.43 4.85
CA PRO A 106 6.02 -21.83 5.12
C PRO A 106 6.11 -20.63 6.07
N VAL A 107 7.01 -20.64 7.06
CA VAL A 107 7.21 -19.48 7.94
C VAL A 107 7.76 -18.29 7.15
N TRP A 108 8.77 -18.51 6.30
CA TRP A 108 9.33 -17.46 5.46
C TRP A 108 8.31 -16.90 4.47
N LEU A 109 7.54 -17.78 3.83
CA LEU A 109 6.43 -17.41 2.96
C LEU A 109 5.34 -16.64 3.73
N ALA A 110 4.99 -17.07 4.95
CA ALA A 110 4.01 -16.40 5.79
C ALA A 110 4.48 -14.99 6.16
N ILE A 111 5.75 -14.83 6.57
CA ILE A 111 6.37 -13.52 6.80
C ILE A 111 6.20 -12.65 5.55
N PHE A 112 6.48 -13.17 4.36
CA PHE A 112 6.34 -12.42 3.11
C PHE A 112 4.90 -12.01 2.81
N ILE A 113 3.95 -12.95 2.93
CA ILE A 113 2.51 -12.72 2.69
C ILE A 113 1.94 -11.71 3.70
N ILE A 114 2.42 -11.72 4.94
CA ILE A 114 1.95 -10.83 6.01
C ILE A 114 2.63 -9.45 5.90
N TRP A 115 3.93 -9.39 5.61
CA TRP A 115 4.71 -8.16 5.57
C TRP A 115 4.23 -7.18 4.49
N GLY A 116 3.91 -7.70 3.30
CA GLY A 116 3.44 -6.87 2.17
C GLY A 116 2.18 -6.05 2.52
N PRO A 117 1.08 -6.69 2.94
CA PRO A 117 -0.14 -6.01 3.40
C PRO A 117 0.05 -5.09 4.61
N VAL A 118 0.86 -5.48 5.61
CA VAL A 118 1.12 -4.66 6.81
C VAL A 118 1.79 -3.34 6.41
N ARG A 119 2.83 -3.39 5.56
CA ARG A 119 3.49 -2.18 5.06
C ARG A 119 2.57 -1.33 4.17
N ARG A 120 1.61 -1.94 3.47
CA ARG A 120 0.64 -1.23 2.61
C ARG A 120 -0.49 -0.55 3.38
N ARG A 121 -1.00 -1.20 4.43
CA ARG A 121 -2.08 -0.66 5.28
C ARG A 121 -1.61 0.59 6.04
N ASN A 122 -0.33 0.62 6.37
CA ASN A 122 0.35 1.73 7.03
C ASN A 122 1.21 2.50 6.05
N ASN A 123 0.70 2.91 4.87
CA ASN A 123 1.50 3.75 3.95
C ASN A 123 1.78 5.10 4.66
N PRO A 124 3.00 5.30 5.19
CA PRO A 124 3.26 6.41 6.10
C PRO A 124 3.25 7.73 5.32
N HIS A 125 3.66 7.71 4.04
CA HIS A 125 3.66 8.86 3.15
C HIS A 125 2.27 9.43 2.87
N PHE A 126 1.22 8.59 2.86
CA PHE A 126 -0.15 9.06 2.70
C PHE A 126 -0.59 9.93 3.88
N ARG A 127 -0.36 9.42 5.09
CA ARG A 127 -0.69 10.14 6.32
C ARG A 127 0.09 11.46 6.40
N GLN A 128 1.37 11.42 6.04
CA GLN A 128 2.25 12.59 6.02
C GLN A 128 1.81 13.65 5.01
N MET A 129 1.36 13.27 3.81
CA MET A 129 0.83 14.24 2.84
C MET A 129 -0.43 14.94 3.37
N LEU A 130 -1.32 14.20 4.04
CA LEU A 130 -2.50 14.81 4.67
C LEU A 130 -2.11 15.68 5.87
N GLU A 131 -1.12 15.29 6.66
CA GLU A 131 -0.58 16.10 7.77
C GLU A 131 0.13 17.39 7.26
N LEU A 132 0.87 17.30 6.14
CA LEU A 132 1.47 18.46 5.48
C LEU A 132 0.40 19.40 4.92
N ALA A 133 -0.65 18.84 4.32
CA ALA A 133 -1.81 19.61 3.88
C ALA A 133 -2.61 20.17 5.06
N ALA A 134 -2.58 19.56 6.23
CA ALA A 134 -3.30 20.07 7.40
C ALA A 134 -2.69 21.35 8.00
N ARG A 135 -1.37 21.56 7.86
CA ARG A 135 -0.62 22.62 8.55
C ARG A 135 -1.05 24.07 8.32
N PRO A 136 -1.29 24.53 7.08
CA PRO A 136 -1.52 25.96 6.84
C PRO A 136 -2.96 26.40 7.17
N VAL A 137 -3.78 25.54 7.77
CA VAL A 137 -5.23 25.72 7.87
C VAL A 137 -5.66 25.93 9.33
N GLN A 138 -6.58 26.86 9.54
CA GLN A 138 -7.18 27.18 10.85
C GLN A 138 -8.53 26.47 11.04
N GLU A 139 -8.82 26.02 12.27
CA GLU A 139 -10.06 25.32 12.64
C GLU A 139 -11.32 26.06 12.17
N THR A 140 -12.24 25.35 11.51
CA THR A 140 -13.52 25.91 11.07
C THR A 140 -14.63 24.86 10.99
N ALA A 141 -15.88 25.28 11.21
CA ALA A 141 -17.03 24.41 11.49
C ALA A 141 -17.75 23.79 10.25
N ALA A 142 -17.12 23.72 9.08
CA ALA A 142 -17.80 23.28 7.86
C ALA A 142 -17.88 21.75 7.70
N GLY A 143 -19.01 21.27 7.15
CA GLY A 143 -19.32 19.85 6.96
C GLY A 143 -18.64 19.19 5.76
N PHE A 144 -18.67 17.85 5.72
CA PHE A 144 -18.13 17.03 4.63
C PHE A 144 -18.98 17.14 3.36
N THR A 145 -18.35 17.17 2.18
CA THR A 145 -19.03 17.01 0.89
C THR A 145 -18.36 15.92 0.06
N ALA A 146 -19.15 15.13 -0.68
CA ALA A 146 -18.64 14.03 -1.51
C ALA A 146 -18.20 14.48 -2.92
N ARG A 147 -18.27 15.79 -3.21
CA ARG A 147 -17.95 16.36 -4.52
C ARG A 147 -16.47 16.74 -4.55
N PRO A 148 -15.75 16.49 -5.67
CA PRO A 148 -14.39 16.98 -5.83
C PRO A 148 -14.34 18.51 -5.76
N TYR A 149 -13.42 19.03 -4.96
CA TYR A 149 -13.21 20.44 -4.72
C TYR A 149 -12.18 21.02 -5.70
N PRO A 150 -12.46 22.13 -6.40
CA PRO A 150 -11.49 22.79 -7.27
C PRO A 150 -10.41 23.46 -6.42
N SER A 151 -9.14 23.09 -6.62
CA SER A 151 -8.03 23.53 -5.76
C SER A 151 -7.02 24.44 -6.45
N GLY A 152 -7.38 24.99 -7.61
CA GLY A 152 -6.54 25.90 -8.39
C GLY A 152 -6.21 25.35 -9.78
N SER A 153 -5.26 26.00 -10.45
CA SER A 153 -4.74 25.60 -11.75
C SER A 153 -3.22 25.67 -11.79
N ALA A 154 -2.61 24.87 -12.66
CA ALA A 154 -1.18 24.91 -12.91
C ALA A 154 -0.91 24.75 -14.41
N ALA A 155 0.16 25.40 -14.89
CA ALA A 155 0.64 25.22 -16.25
C ALA A 155 1.55 23.98 -16.30
N TYR A 156 1.15 22.98 -17.08
CA TYR A 156 1.94 21.79 -17.33
C TYR A 156 1.62 21.19 -18.69
N THR A 157 2.57 20.48 -19.27
CA THR A 157 2.32 19.62 -20.43
C THR A 157 1.87 18.23 -20.00
N ARG A 158 1.20 17.50 -20.89
CA ARG A 158 0.82 16.10 -20.65
C ARG A 158 2.05 15.24 -20.32
N GLU A 159 3.15 15.47 -21.03
CA GLU A 159 4.41 14.73 -20.82
C GLU A 159 5.03 15.01 -19.44
N GLU A 160 5.08 16.27 -19.02
CA GLU A 160 5.55 16.64 -17.67
C GLU A 160 4.71 15.99 -16.57
N LEU A 161 3.39 15.96 -16.76
CA LEU A 161 2.47 15.34 -15.82
C LEU A 161 2.65 13.81 -15.78
N GLU A 162 2.88 13.17 -16.92
CA GLU A 162 3.21 11.74 -16.99
C GLU A 162 4.56 11.42 -16.33
N ASN A 163 5.56 12.29 -16.49
CA ASN A 163 6.85 12.18 -15.81
C ASN A 163 6.69 12.30 -14.29
N PHE A 164 5.94 13.30 -13.84
CA PHE A 164 5.63 13.51 -12.44
C PHE A 164 4.86 12.32 -11.84
N ALA A 165 3.85 11.81 -12.54
CA ALA A 165 3.11 10.63 -12.13
C ALA A 165 4.00 9.38 -11.99
N ARG A 166 4.92 9.16 -12.94
CA ARG A 166 5.92 8.09 -12.86
C ARG A 166 6.82 8.27 -11.64
N PHE A 167 7.26 9.49 -11.35
CA PHE A 167 8.04 9.80 -10.15
C PHE A 167 7.28 9.44 -8.86
N LEU A 168 6.01 9.85 -8.74
CA LEU A 168 5.19 9.56 -7.57
C LEU A 168 4.96 8.04 -7.36
N MET A 169 4.70 7.31 -8.45
CA MET A 169 4.50 5.86 -8.42
C MET A 169 5.77 5.10 -8.04
N ARG A 170 6.92 5.51 -8.58
CA ARG A 170 8.22 4.91 -8.30
C ARG A 170 8.58 4.98 -6.81
N HIS A 171 8.22 6.07 -6.14
CA HIS A 171 8.49 6.29 -4.71
C HIS A 171 7.34 5.89 -3.78
N TRP A 172 6.29 5.22 -4.28
CA TRP A 172 5.11 4.83 -3.50
C TRP A 172 4.38 5.98 -2.78
N ILE A 173 4.53 7.20 -3.29
CA ILE A 173 3.84 8.39 -2.78
C ILE A 173 2.36 8.31 -3.19
N ALA A 174 2.09 8.11 -4.47
CA ALA A 174 0.74 8.05 -5.02
C ALA A 174 0.65 7.08 -6.21
N THR A 175 -0.57 6.66 -6.56
CA THR A 175 -0.83 5.86 -7.78
C THR A 175 -1.55 6.71 -8.81
N ALA A 176 -1.02 6.79 -10.03
CA ALA A 176 -1.62 7.58 -11.09
C ALA A 176 -2.40 6.72 -12.09
N TYR A 177 -3.53 7.25 -12.55
CA TYR A 177 -4.40 6.67 -13.56
C TYR A 177 -4.61 7.70 -14.68
N PRO A 178 -4.04 7.47 -15.87
CA PRO A 178 -4.32 8.33 -17.01
C PRO A 178 -5.76 8.08 -17.49
N GLU A 179 -6.58 9.12 -17.51
CA GLU A 179 -7.86 9.16 -18.23
C GLU A 179 -7.69 10.01 -19.51
N THR A 180 -8.70 9.98 -20.39
CA THR A 180 -8.67 10.72 -21.65
C THR A 180 -8.58 12.23 -21.40
N GLU A 181 -9.38 12.75 -20.45
CA GLU A 181 -9.53 14.19 -20.21
C GLU A 181 -8.72 14.72 -19.01
N ARG A 182 -8.21 13.83 -18.17
CA ARG A 182 -7.49 14.19 -16.95
C ARG A 182 -6.56 13.06 -16.50
N MET A 183 -5.63 13.36 -15.60
CA MET A 183 -4.85 12.37 -14.88
C MET A 183 -5.29 12.34 -13.41
N VAL A 184 -5.69 11.16 -12.93
CA VAL A 184 -6.14 10.99 -11.55
C VAL A 184 -5.03 10.39 -10.71
N VAL A 185 -4.51 11.16 -9.76
CA VAL A 185 -3.47 10.75 -8.82
C VAL A 185 -4.12 10.38 -7.49
N VAL A 186 -4.24 9.09 -7.22
CA VAL A 186 -4.81 8.56 -5.98
C VAL A 186 -3.75 8.58 -4.88
N ILE A 187 -4.03 9.34 -3.84
CA ILE A 187 -3.19 9.53 -2.66
C ILE A 187 -3.73 8.59 -1.59
N GLY A 188 -2.96 7.57 -1.20
CA GLY A 188 -3.39 6.58 -0.21
C GLY A 188 -4.08 5.35 -0.82
N GLY A 189 -3.38 4.22 -0.74
CA GLY A 189 -3.95 2.90 -1.01
C GLY A 189 -3.58 2.33 -2.37
N PHE A 190 -2.36 1.80 -2.49
CA PHE A 190 -2.04 0.80 -3.51
C PHE A 190 -2.77 -0.51 -3.18
N SER A 191 -4.03 -0.63 -3.62
CA SER A 191 -4.78 -1.88 -3.53
C SER A 191 -4.49 -2.73 -4.76
N TRP A 192 -4.15 -4.01 -4.57
CA TRP A 192 -4.14 -4.99 -5.67
C TRP A 192 -5.47 -5.00 -6.44
N GLN A 193 -6.57 -4.61 -5.79
CA GLN A 193 -7.86 -4.44 -6.45
C GLN A 193 -7.79 -3.41 -7.59
N HIS A 194 -6.99 -2.35 -7.49
CA HIS A 194 -6.85 -1.34 -8.53
C HIS A 194 -6.06 -1.81 -9.75
N PHE A 195 -5.25 -2.87 -9.63
CA PHE A 195 -4.52 -3.42 -10.76
C PHE A 195 -5.40 -4.30 -11.66
N PHE A 196 -6.42 -4.92 -11.06
CA PHE A 196 -7.23 -5.94 -11.72
C PHE A 196 -8.73 -5.60 -11.78
N ARG A 197 -9.20 -4.51 -11.16
CA ARG A 197 -10.54 -3.97 -11.39
C ARG A 197 -10.45 -3.03 -12.59
N GLY A 198 -11.16 -3.35 -13.67
CA GLY A 198 -11.23 -2.52 -14.87
C GLY A 198 -11.97 -1.17 -14.70
N LYS A 199 -12.64 -0.95 -13.56
CA LYS A 199 -13.24 0.35 -13.20
C LYS A 199 -12.98 0.63 -11.73
N ILE A 200 -12.33 1.77 -11.45
CA ILE A 200 -12.03 2.24 -10.10
C ILE A 200 -13.13 3.20 -9.68
N ASP A 201 -13.69 2.99 -8.49
CA ASP A 201 -14.65 3.90 -7.89
C ASP A 201 -13.89 4.99 -7.12
N PHE A 202 -13.61 6.10 -7.80
CA PHE A 202 -12.83 7.21 -7.24
C PHE A 202 -13.56 7.96 -6.12
N GLN A 203 -14.89 7.85 -6.00
CA GLN A 203 -15.65 8.56 -4.96
C GLN A 203 -15.28 8.13 -3.54
N LYS A 204 -14.79 6.89 -3.40
CA LYS A 204 -14.40 6.31 -2.10
C LYS A 204 -12.93 6.49 -1.79
N LEU A 205 -12.18 7.17 -2.66
CA LEU A 205 -10.74 7.30 -2.58
C LEU A 205 -10.35 8.77 -2.42
N THR A 206 -9.22 8.98 -1.75
CA THR A 206 -8.57 10.28 -1.69
C THR A 206 -7.71 10.44 -2.96
N TYR A 207 -7.98 11.46 -3.77
CA TYR A 207 -7.29 11.66 -5.04
C TYR A 207 -7.17 13.13 -5.42
N VAL A 208 -6.22 13.42 -6.31
CA VAL A 208 -6.03 14.71 -6.98
C VAL A 208 -6.11 14.50 -8.48
N GLY A 209 -7.06 15.15 -9.13
CA GLY A 209 -7.28 15.09 -10.57
C GLY A 209 -6.67 16.32 -11.24
N PHE A 210 -5.80 16.07 -12.22
CA PHE A 210 -5.17 17.07 -13.08
C PHE A 210 -5.85 17.07 -14.45
N GLY A 211 -6.66 18.08 -14.76
CA GLY A 211 -7.32 18.23 -16.05
C GLY A 211 -6.34 18.55 -17.18
N ASN A 212 -6.68 18.21 -18.42
CA ASN A 212 -5.87 18.60 -19.59
C ASN A 212 -5.83 20.12 -19.81
N ASP A 213 -6.79 20.85 -19.24
CA ASP A 213 -6.93 22.31 -19.24
C ASP A 213 -6.09 23.00 -18.14
N GLY A 214 -5.35 22.23 -17.34
CA GLY A 214 -4.58 22.74 -16.21
C GLY A 214 -5.39 22.89 -14.92
N ASN A 215 -6.69 22.57 -14.92
CA ASN A 215 -7.52 22.64 -13.72
C ASN A 215 -7.23 21.47 -12.77
N ILE A 216 -7.11 21.76 -11.48
CA ILE A 216 -6.80 20.77 -10.45
C ILE A 216 -8.00 20.62 -9.52
N SER A 217 -8.40 19.38 -9.32
CA SER A 217 -9.51 18.99 -8.43
C SER A 217 -9.02 18.02 -7.37
N VAL A 218 -9.56 18.10 -6.16
CA VAL A 218 -9.16 17.27 -5.02
C VAL A 218 -10.40 16.62 -4.43
N ASN A 219 -10.31 15.33 -4.13
CA ASN A 219 -11.33 14.61 -3.39
C ASN A 219 -10.67 13.91 -2.21
N ILE A 220 -11.27 14.01 -1.03
CA ILE A 220 -10.80 13.29 0.17
C ILE A 220 -11.89 12.32 0.59
N SER A 221 -11.52 11.06 0.81
CA SER A 221 -12.49 10.05 1.21
C SER A 221 -13.10 10.39 2.57
N GLN A 222 -14.39 10.06 2.77
CA GLN A 222 -15.06 10.30 4.05
C GLN A 222 -14.32 9.64 5.22
N LYS A 223 -13.76 8.44 4.99
CA LYS A 223 -12.97 7.69 5.97
C LYS A 223 -11.70 8.43 6.38
N ASP A 224 -11.03 9.10 5.44
CA ASP A 224 -9.81 9.84 5.74
C ASP A 224 -10.13 11.21 6.34
N TYR A 225 -11.19 11.88 5.86
CA TYR A 225 -11.67 13.14 6.44
C TYR A 225 -12.04 12.99 7.92
N GLN A 226 -12.69 11.89 8.30
CA GLN A 226 -13.06 11.63 9.71
C GLN A 226 -11.87 11.70 10.67
N LYS A 227 -10.64 11.43 10.22
CA LYS A 227 -9.43 11.50 11.05
C LYS A 227 -8.96 12.94 11.34
N TYR A 228 -9.38 13.90 10.52
CA TYR A 228 -8.97 15.31 10.61
C TYR A 228 -10.14 16.25 10.89
N ARG A 229 -11.35 15.70 11.05
CA ARG A 229 -12.60 16.45 11.23
C ARG A 229 -12.59 17.37 12.46
N GLU A 230 -11.84 17.01 13.49
CA GLU A 230 -11.75 17.80 14.73
C GLU A 230 -10.91 19.06 14.55
N GLN A 231 -10.01 19.08 13.56
CA GLN A 231 -9.01 20.14 13.40
C GLN A 231 -9.26 21.02 12.16
N LEU A 232 -9.97 20.51 11.14
CA LEU A 232 -9.99 21.11 9.82
C LEU A 232 -11.32 20.95 9.11
N SER A 233 -11.73 21.98 8.36
CA SER A 233 -12.84 21.85 7.43
C SER A 233 -12.44 21.05 6.18
N PHE A 234 -13.41 20.36 5.59
CA PHE A 234 -13.21 19.54 4.39
C PHE A 234 -12.63 20.35 3.21
N GLU A 235 -13.17 21.54 2.97
CA GLU A 235 -12.77 22.39 1.84
C GLU A 235 -11.34 22.87 1.97
N GLN A 236 -10.93 23.29 3.18
CA GLN A 236 -9.57 23.75 3.40
C GLN A 236 -8.56 22.61 3.32
N LEU A 237 -8.89 21.42 3.81
CA LEU A 237 -8.03 20.25 3.68
C LEU A 237 -7.84 19.88 2.19
N CYS A 238 -8.92 19.92 1.40
CA CYS A 238 -8.85 19.75 -0.05
C CYS A 238 -7.99 20.83 -0.72
N ALA A 239 -8.21 22.10 -0.38
CA ALA A 239 -7.47 23.24 -0.94
C ALA A 239 -5.97 23.14 -0.66
N SER A 240 -5.60 22.84 0.58
CA SER A 240 -4.22 22.72 0.98
C SER A 240 -3.53 21.51 0.33
N LEU A 241 -4.24 20.38 0.20
CA LEU A 241 -3.71 19.20 -0.50
C LEU A 241 -3.45 19.50 -1.98
N GLY A 242 -4.33 20.25 -2.66
CA GLY A 242 -4.09 20.63 -4.04
C GLY A 242 -2.94 21.63 -4.18
N ILE A 243 -2.80 22.61 -3.28
CA ILE A 243 -1.65 23.53 -3.25
C ILE A 243 -0.34 22.75 -3.06
N LEU A 244 -0.32 21.76 -2.16
CA LEU A 244 0.84 20.90 -1.94
C LEU A 244 1.21 20.14 -3.22
N MET A 245 0.22 19.57 -3.91
CA MET A 245 0.44 18.83 -5.16
C MET A 245 0.92 19.73 -6.30
N ILE A 246 0.41 20.96 -6.40
CA ILE A 246 0.92 21.98 -7.34
C ILE A 246 2.38 22.27 -7.05
N ARG A 247 2.74 22.46 -5.78
CA ARG A 247 4.13 22.71 -5.37
C ARG A 247 5.05 21.52 -5.70
N PHE A 248 4.58 20.29 -5.50
CA PHE A 248 5.33 19.09 -5.89
C PHE A 248 5.53 18.99 -7.40
N LEU A 249 4.51 19.32 -8.19
CA LEU A 249 4.63 19.37 -9.64
C LEU A 249 5.69 20.39 -10.08
N ALA A 250 5.68 21.60 -9.49
CA ALA A 250 6.66 22.63 -9.77
C ALA A 250 8.10 22.23 -9.38
N TYR A 251 8.28 21.57 -8.23
CA TYR A 251 9.59 21.02 -7.86
C TYR A 251 10.06 19.94 -8.83
N HIS A 252 9.15 19.10 -9.33
CA HIS A 252 9.50 18.09 -10.31
C HIS A 252 9.88 18.72 -11.67
N GLN A 253 9.13 19.71 -12.15
CA GLN A 253 9.44 20.46 -13.39
C GLN A 253 10.79 21.17 -13.33
N THR A 254 11.16 21.71 -12.17
CA THR A 254 12.45 22.41 -11.96
C THR A 254 13.62 21.47 -11.65
N GLY A 255 13.44 20.15 -11.71
CA GLY A 255 14.47 19.15 -11.43
C GLY A 255 14.80 18.98 -9.93
N GLN A 256 14.02 19.57 -9.03
CA GLN A 256 14.21 19.54 -7.58
C GLN A 256 13.40 18.42 -6.91
N ALA A 257 13.27 17.27 -7.57
CA ALA A 257 12.44 16.16 -7.10
C ALA A 257 12.87 15.61 -5.71
N GLU A 258 14.15 15.74 -5.35
CA GLU A 258 14.67 15.38 -4.03
C GLU A 258 14.04 16.20 -2.89
N LYS A 259 13.66 17.45 -3.14
CA LYS A 259 12.96 18.28 -2.13
C LYS A 259 11.60 17.72 -1.77
N ILE A 260 10.93 17.04 -2.71
CA ILE A 260 9.64 16.37 -2.47
C ILE A 260 9.86 15.23 -1.46
N LEU A 261 10.89 14.41 -1.68
CA LEU A 261 11.25 13.31 -0.78
C LEU A 261 11.63 13.84 0.60
N ALA A 262 12.51 14.85 0.66
CA ALA A 262 12.94 15.46 1.92
C ALA A 262 11.76 16.05 2.71
N MET A 263 10.79 16.69 2.05
CA MET A 263 9.61 17.25 2.70
C MET A 263 8.71 16.17 3.29
N ILE A 264 8.56 15.04 2.59
CA ILE A 264 7.81 13.88 3.09
C ILE A 264 8.57 13.21 4.26
N ASP A 265 9.89 13.04 4.12
CA ASP A 265 10.73 12.37 5.13
C ASP A 265 10.87 13.19 6.42
N GLN A 266 10.86 14.53 6.35
CA GLN A 266 10.88 15.39 7.53
C GLN A 266 9.69 15.10 8.47
N GLU A 267 8.54 14.66 7.93
CA GLU A 267 7.39 14.24 8.72
C GLU A 267 7.55 12.87 9.37
N MET A 268 8.34 11.96 8.76
CA MET A 268 8.70 10.69 9.41
C MET A 268 9.48 10.92 10.71
N GLY A 269 10.40 11.88 10.71
CA GLY A 269 11.19 12.20 11.91
C GLY A 269 10.36 12.83 13.04
N ARG A 270 9.35 13.63 12.69
CA ARG A 270 8.55 14.40 13.66
C ARG A 270 7.39 13.61 14.27
N SER A 271 6.74 12.75 13.48
CA SER A 271 5.67 11.85 13.98
C SER A 271 6.19 10.81 14.98
N HIS A 272 7.46 10.40 14.89
CA HIS A 272 8.10 9.56 15.90
C HIS A 272 8.32 10.26 17.26
N TRP A 273 8.47 11.59 17.27
CA TRP A 273 8.60 12.39 18.51
C TRP A 273 7.26 12.65 19.18
N PHE A 274 6.21 12.93 18.41
CA PHE A 274 4.86 13.21 18.94
C PHE A 274 4.22 12.03 19.70
N PHE A 275 4.61 10.79 19.38
CA PHE A 275 4.19 9.60 20.12
C PHE A 275 5.01 9.32 21.40
N ARG A 276 6.13 10.02 21.62
CA ARG A 276 6.95 9.83 22.82
C ARG A 276 6.43 10.68 23.99
N GLU A 277 5.94 11.89 23.72
CA GLU A 277 5.43 12.81 24.74
C GLU A 277 4.06 12.42 25.31
N THR A 278 3.26 11.63 24.58
CA THR A 278 1.94 11.17 25.05
C THR A 278 2.01 9.91 25.93
N SER A 279 3.20 9.41 26.25
CA SER A 279 3.41 8.21 27.09
C SER A 279 4.20 8.46 28.38
N THR A 280 4.50 9.71 28.72
CA THR A 280 4.99 10.06 30.06
C THR A 280 3.81 10.04 31.03
N PRO A 281 3.75 9.10 32.01
CA PRO A 281 2.81 9.24 33.09
C PRO A 281 3.18 10.47 33.89
N ALA A 282 2.21 11.34 34.17
CA ALA A 282 2.34 12.39 35.16
C ALA A 282 2.70 11.73 36.50
N THR A 283 3.97 11.81 36.90
CA THR A 283 4.39 11.55 38.27
C THR A 283 3.97 12.76 39.10
N ASP A 284 2.70 12.75 39.50
CA ASP A 284 2.22 13.52 40.64
C ASP A 284 2.83 12.90 41.91
N ALA A 285 3.85 13.56 42.45
CA ALA A 285 4.29 13.35 43.83
C ALA A 285 4.34 14.72 44.53
N SER A 286 3.22 15.01 45.18
CA SER A 286 3.01 16.11 46.13
C SER A 286 3.98 16.02 47.34
N PRO A 287 4.41 17.15 47.92
CA PRO A 287 5.31 17.17 49.06
C PRO A 287 4.55 16.87 50.37
N ASN A 288 4.89 15.75 51.01
CA ASN A 288 4.55 15.48 52.41
C ASN A 288 5.42 16.42 53.27
N GLY A 289 4.89 17.33 54.08
CA GLY A 289 3.86 17.08 55.07
C GLY A 289 4.55 16.74 56.39
N GLY A 290 5.16 17.73 57.02
CA GLY A 290 5.69 17.60 58.38
C GLY A 290 4.56 17.46 59.39
N ARG A 291 4.69 16.49 60.31
CA ARG A 291 4.21 16.49 61.69
C ARG A 291 4.47 15.12 62.33
N SER A 292 5.51 15.05 63.14
CA SER A 292 5.54 14.47 64.50
C SER A 292 6.96 14.59 65.03
#